data_AF-A0AAV0E616-F1
#
_entry.id   AF-A0AAV0E616-F1
#
_cell.length_a   1.000
_cell.length_b   1.000
_cell.length_c   1.000
_cell.angle_alpha   90.00
_cell.angle_beta   90.00
_cell.angle_gamma   90.00
#
_symmetry.space_group_name_H-M   'P 1'
#
loop_
_entity.id
_entity.type
_entity.pdbx_description
1 polymer ?
#
loop_
_entity_poly.entity_id
_entity_poly.type
_entity_poly.pdbx_seq_one_letter_code
_entity_poly.pdbx_strand_id
1 'polypeptide(L)'
;MYQMLNKKTPEVYVLGRRIAMSANKARRVIYQIRGRSYEETLIILELMPYRASYQILKLVYSAASNASYTMAANKANLVISKAEVNEGTARKKIKTSGSWA
;
A
#
# COMPACT_ATOMS: atom_id res chain seq x y z
N MET A 1 -8.36 36.43 -13.88
CA MET A 1 -8.67 35.39 -14.89
C MET A 1 -7.36 34.68 -15.16
N TYR A 2 -7.00 33.55 -14.54
CA TYR A 2 -7.69 32.27 -14.48
C TYR A 2 -7.53 31.60 -13.10
N GLN A 3 -8.65 31.26 -12.44
CA GLN A 3 -8.62 30.15 -11.49
C GLN A 3 -8.69 28.88 -12.34
N MET A 4 -7.54 28.23 -12.57
CA MET A 4 -7.55 26.89 -13.16
C MET A 4 -8.34 25.99 -12.22
N LEU A 5 -9.47 25.50 -12.73
CA LEU A 5 -10.35 24.53 -12.08
C LEU A 5 -9.53 23.31 -11.68
N ASN A 6 -9.13 23.26 -10.42
CA ASN A 6 -8.50 22.11 -9.79
C ASN A 6 -9.58 21.02 -9.64
N LYS A 7 -9.94 20.37 -10.75
CA LYS A 7 -10.90 19.26 -10.76
C LYS A 7 -10.28 18.13 -9.94
N LYS A 8 -10.72 17.98 -8.68
CA LYS A 8 -10.40 16.80 -7.87
C LYS A 8 -10.93 15.58 -8.62
N THR A 9 -10.01 14.76 -9.11
CA THR A 9 -10.34 13.41 -9.54
C THR A 9 -10.95 12.66 -8.37
N PRO A 10 -12.03 11.90 -8.58
CA PRO A 10 -12.61 11.08 -7.53
C PRO A 10 -11.57 10.01 -7.14
N GLU A 11 -11.01 10.15 -5.95
CA GLU A 11 -9.96 9.27 -5.42
C GLU A 11 -10.46 8.53 -4.18
N VAL A 12 -10.18 7.23 -4.12
CA VAL A 12 -10.40 6.42 -2.92
C VAL A 12 -9.06 6.21 -2.23
N TYR A 13 -9.06 6.44 -0.93
CA TYR A 13 -7.91 6.14 -0.07
C TYR A 13 -8.21 4.92 0.81
N VAL A 14 -7.17 4.13 1.06
CA VAL A 14 -7.20 3.03 2.02
C VAL A 14 -5.96 3.10 2.90
N LEU A 15 -6.15 2.87 4.19
CA LEU A 15 -5.08 2.97 5.18
C LEU A 15 -4.98 1.69 6.00
N GLY A 16 -3.90 0.94 5.82
CA GLY A 16 -3.54 -0.18 6.69
C GLY A 16 -2.78 0.30 7.92
N ARG A 17 -3.37 0.16 9.12
CA ARG A 17 -2.70 0.52 10.38
C ARG A 17 -2.21 -0.72 11.13
N ARG A 18 -1.15 -0.55 11.93
CA ARG A 18 -0.61 -1.57 12.86
C ARG A 18 -0.15 -2.87 12.18
N ILE A 19 0.38 -2.78 10.95
CA ILE A 19 0.96 -3.93 10.26
C ILE A 19 2.32 -4.25 10.90
N ALA A 20 2.48 -5.50 11.37
CA ALA A 20 3.69 -5.96 12.05
C ALA A 20 4.85 -6.22 11.07
N MET A 21 5.34 -5.17 10.41
CA MET A 21 6.48 -5.22 9.51
C MET A 21 7.30 -3.93 9.55
N SER A 22 8.58 -4.03 9.20
CA SER A 22 9.43 -2.85 9.03
C SER A 22 8.99 -2.03 7.81
N ALA A 23 8.95 -0.71 7.97
CA ALA A 23 8.60 0.22 6.90
C ALA A 23 9.47 0.01 5.65
N ASN A 24 10.77 -0.23 5.80
CA ASN A 24 11.69 -0.43 4.67
C ASN A 24 11.35 -1.68 3.84
N LYS A 25 10.86 -2.75 4.49
CA LYS A 25 10.42 -3.97 3.79
C LYS A 25 9.14 -3.71 2.98
N ALA A 26 8.22 -2.93 3.52
CA ALA A 26 6.99 -2.55 2.81
C ALA A 26 7.27 -1.55 1.67
N ARG A 27 8.14 -0.55 1.91
CA ARG A 27 8.58 0.44 0.91
C ARG A 27 9.12 -0.24 -0.35
N ARG A 28 9.93 -1.31 -0.20
CA ARG A 28 10.46 -2.09 -1.33
C ARG A 28 9.36 -2.56 -2.29
N VAL A 29 8.22 -3.01 -1.77
CA VAL A 29 7.09 -3.48 -2.57
C VAL A 29 6.28 -2.30 -3.12
N ILE A 30 6.00 -1.30 -2.27
CA ILE A 30 5.19 -0.13 -2.62
C ILE A 30 5.79 0.67 -3.79
N TYR A 31 7.11 0.78 -3.84
CA TYR A 31 7.78 1.48 -4.95
C TYR A 31 7.56 0.82 -6.31
N GLN A 32 7.28 -0.49 -6.36
CA GLN A 32 7.09 -1.21 -7.62
C GLN A 32 5.68 -1.06 -8.18
N ILE A 33 4.68 -0.86 -7.31
CA ILE A 33 3.27 -0.81 -7.69
C ILE A 33 2.75 0.62 -7.89
N ARG A 34 3.54 1.64 -7.51
CA ARG A 34 3.17 3.05 -7.66
C ARG A 34 3.06 3.40 -9.14
N GLY A 35 1.94 4.00 -9.55
CA GLY A 35 1.68 4.40 -10.94
C GLY A 35 1.29 3.25 -11.87
N ARG A 36 1.08 2.04 -11.36
CA ARG A 36 0.64 0.88 -12.15
C ARG A 36 -0.88 0.76 -12.16
N SER A 37 -1.40 0.08 -13.17
CA SER A 37 -2.80 -0.33 -13.20
C SER A 37 -3.08 -1.36 -12.10
N TYR A 38 -4.35 -1.49 -11.73
CA TYR A 38 -4.79 -2.46 -10.73
C TYR A 38 -4.45 -3.90 -11.13
N GLU A 39 -4.67 -4.26 -12.40
CA GLU A 39 -4.41 -5.62 -12.92
C GLU A 39 -2.91 -5.96 -12.90
N GLU A 40 -2.05 -5.06 -13.40
CA GLU A 40 -0.60 -5.23 -13.31
C GLU A 40 -0.14 -5.35 -11.86
N THR A 41 -0.74 -4.56 -10.96
CA THR A 41 -0.39 -4.58 -9.54
C THR A 41 -0.68 -5.94 -8.92
N LEU A 42 -1.82 -6.58 -9.24
CA LEU A 42 -2.15 -7.91 -8.73
C LEU A 42 -1.09 -8.93 -9.15
N ILE A 43 -0.73 -8.95 -10.44
CA ILE A 43 0.27 -9.86 -10.98
C ILE A 43 1.62 -9.66 -10.29
N ILE A 44 2.08 -8.41 -10.17
CA ILE A 44 3.36 -8.08 -9.52
C ILE A 44 3.36 -8.55 -8.05
N LEU A 45 2.28 -8.29 -7.32
CA LEU A 45 2.18 -8.64 -5.90
C LEU A 45 2.08 -10.15 -5.66
N GLU A 46 1.39 -10.89 -6.53
CA GLU A 46 1.26 -12.35 -6.45
C GLU A 46 2.59 -13.06 -6.73
N LEU A 47 3.37 -12.55 -7.70
CA LEU A 47 4.65 -13.15 -8.08
C LEU A 47 5.82 -12.72 -7.18
N MET A 48 5.65 -11.68 -6.35
CA MET A 48 6.72 -11.19 -5.49
C MET A 48 7.04 -12.13 -4.32
N PRO A 49 8.32 -12.47 -4.08
CA PRO A 49 8.72 -13.39 -3.00
C PRO A 49 8.76 -12.74 -1.61
N TYR A 50 8.17 -11.55 -1.45
CA TYR A 50 8.26 -10.79 -0.20
C TYR A 50 7.02 -11.01 0.66
N ARG A 51 7.18 -11.31 1.95
CA ARG A 51 6.04 -11.40 2.89
C ARG A 51 5.17 -10.13 2.94
N ALA A 52 5.75 -8.98 2.62
CA ALA A 52 5.02 -7.71 2.57
C ALA A 52 4.00 -7.65 1.43
N SER A 53 4.21 -8.39 0.32
CA SER A 53 3.31 -8.40 -0.83
C SER A 53 1.91 -8.84 -0.44
N TYR A 54 1.79 -9.90 0.35
CA TYR A 54 0.50 -10.42 0.82
C TYR A 54 -0.33 -9.40 1.61
N GLN A 55 0.32 -8.62 2.48
CA GLN A 55 -0.38 -7.60 3.26
C GLN A 55 -0.82 -6.41 2.38
N ILE A 56 0.03 -6.02 1.43
CA ILE A 56 -0.27 -4.94 0.49
C ILE A 56 -1.37 -5.37 -0.49
N LEU A 57 -1.35 -6.62 -0.95
CA LEU A 57 -2.36 -7.21 -1.83
C LEU A 57 -3.76 -7.10 -1.22
N LYS A 58 -3.90 -7.44 0.08
CA LYS A 58 -5.17 -7.27 0.81
C LYS A 58 -5.66 -5.82 0.83
N LEU A 59 -4.76 -4.86 1.01
CA LEU A 59 -5.13 -3.44 0.99
C LEU A 59 -5.57 -2.99 -0.41
N VAL A 60 -4.88 -3.47 -1.45
CA VAL A 60 -5.22 -3.18 -2.85
C VAL A 60 -6.60 -3.74 -3.21
N TYR A 61 -6.91 -4.98 -2.82
CA TYR A 61 -8.25 -5.55 -2.98
C TYR A 61 -9.33 -4.73 -2.26
N SER A 62 -9.06 -4.31 -1.01
CA SER A 62 -9.97 -3.45 -0.26
C SER A 62 -10.18 -2.10 -0.93
N ALA A 63 -9.12 -1.49 -1.49
CA ALA A 63 -9.20 -0.23 -2.21
C ALA A 63 -10.06 -0.35 -3.47
N ALA A 64 -9.87 -1.40 -4.26
CA ALA A 64 -10.68 -1.64 -5.45
C ALA A 64 -12.16 -1.91 -5.11
N SER A 65 -12.43 -2.63 -4.02
CA SER A 65 -13.79 -2.85 -3.52
C SER A 65 -14.45 -1.53 -3.12
N ASN A 66 -13.74 -0.69 -2.36
CA ASN A 66 -14.22 0.63 -1.94
C ASN A 66 -14.45 1.56 -3.14
N ALA A 67 -13.57 1.55 -4.14
CA ALA A 67 -13.76 2.30 -5.38
C ALA A 67 -14.98 1.83 -6.17
N SER A 68 -15.18 0.51 -6.27
CA SER A 68 -16.35 -0.07 -6.93
C SER A 68 -17.64 0.33 -6.23
N TYR A 69 -17.66 0.31 -4.89
CA TYR A 69 -18.85 0.62 -4.09
C TYR A 69 -19.15 2.13 -4.02
N THR A 70 -18.16 2.95 -3.69
CA THR A 70 -18.37 4.38 -3.44
C THR A 70 -18.46 5.20 -4.73
N MET A 71 -17.75 4.78 -5.78
CA MET A 71 -17.62 5.57 -7.02
C MET A 71 -18.21 4.88 -8.24
N ALA A 72 -18.80 3.69 -8.08
CA ALA A 72 -19.24 2.84 -9.19
C ALA A 72 -18.14 2.65 -10.25
N ALA A 73 -16.87 2.68 -9.82
CA ALA A 73 -15.73 2.64 -10.72
C ALA A 73 -15.50 1.20 -11.22
N ASN A 74 -15.16 1.06 -12.50
CA ASN A 74 -14.75 -0.22 -13.06
C ASN A 74 -13.31 -0.54 -12.63
N LYS A 75 -13.09 -1.74 -12.09
CA LYS A 75 -11.79 -2.22 -11.59
C LYS A 75 -10.68 -2.17 -12.65
N ALA A 76 -11.02 -2.42 -13.92
CA ALA A 76 -10.07 -2.40 -15.03
C ALA A 76 -9.45 -0.99 -15.25
N ASN A 77 -10.15 0.07 -14.87
CA ASN A 77 -9.71 1.45 -15.06
C ASN A 77 -9.04 2.04 -13.82
N LEU A 78 -8.86 1.25 -12.75
CA LEU A 78 -8.24 1.72 -11.51
C LEU A 78 -6.72 1.77 -11.65
N VAL A 79 -6.15 2.88 -11.20
CA VAL A 79 -4.70 3.11 -11.18
C VAL A 79 -4.27 3.54 -9.78
N ILE A 80 -3.12 3.05 -9.33
CA ILE A 80 -2.55 3.48 -8.05
C ILE A 80 -1.80 4.79 -8.25
N SER A 81 -2.49 5.91 -8.03
CA SER A 81 -1.92 7.26 -8.14
C SER A 81 -0.85 7.52 -7.08
N LYS A 82 -1.15 7.19 -5.83
CA LYS A 82 -0.29 7.46 -4.67
C LYS A 82 -0.26 6.26 -3.72
N ALA A 83 0.93 5.87 -3.30
CA ALA A 83 1.13 4.82 -2.31
C ALA A 83 2.32 5.17 -1.40
N GLU A 84 2.10 5.28 -0.09
CA GLU A 84 3.10 5.72 0.88
C GLU A 84 3.17 4.77 2.08
N VAL A 85 4.36 4.67 2.68
CA VAL A 85 4.59 3.88 3.89
C VAL A 85 5.28 4.74 4.93
N ASN A 86 4.56 4.95 6.03
CA ASN A 86 5.05 5.67 7.19
C ASN A 86 5.55 4.69 8.26
N GLU A 87 6.48 5.16 9.07
CA GLU A 87 6.98 4.38 10.21
C GLU A 87 5.92 4.33 11.31
N GLY A 88 5.67 3.11 11.81
CA GLY A 88 4.79 2.88 12.95
C GLY A 88 5.58 2.82 14.26
N THR A 89 4.84 2.65 15.36
CA THR A 89 5.44 2.47 16.69
C THR A 89 6.28 1.20 16.75
N ALA A 90 7.59 1.34 16.91
CA ALA A 90 8.49 0.20 17.09
C ALA A 90 8.42 -0.34 18.53
N ARG A 91 8.17 -1.64 18.68
CA ARG A 91 8.20 -2.31 19.98
C ARG A 91 9.65 -2.69 20.33
N LYS A 92 10.25 -2.01 21.29
CA LYS A 92 11.58 -2.36 21.82
C LYS A 92 11.47 -3.63 22.68
N LYS A 93 12.41 -4.56 22.51
CA LYS A 93 12.58 -5.75 23.36
C LYS A 93 14.00 -5.75 23.92
N ILE A 94 14.14 -5.97 25.23
CA ILE A 94 15.45 -6.16 25.87
C ILE A 94 16.00 -7.52 25.41
N LYS A 95 17.22 -7.53 24.90
CA LYS A 95 17.98 -8.77 24.66
C LYS A 95 19.06 -8.83 25.73
N THR A 96 19.04 -9.85 26.56
CA THR A 96 20.18 -10.14 27.44
C THR A 96 21.29 -10.75 26.57
N SER A 97 22.38 -10.01 26.39
CA SER A 97 23.60 -10.61 25.86
C SER A 97 24.17 -11.49 26.96
N GLY A 98 24.03 -12.80 26.84
CA GLY A 98 24.64 -13.74 27.80
C GLY A 98 26.15 -13.57 27.75
N SER A 99 26.72 -12.96 28.79
CA SER A 99 28.13 -13.09 29.11
C SER A 99 28.30 -14.47 29.74
N TRP A 100 28.61 -15.46 28.93
CA TRP A 100 29.12 -16.72 29.46
C TRP A 100 30.59 -16.45 29.82
N ALA A 101 30.87 -16.53 31.12
CA ALA A 101 32.21 -16.40 31.68
C ALA A 101 33.13 -17.53 31.18
#